data_AF-A0A662V9R9-F1
#
_entry.id   AF-A0A662V9R9-F1
#
_cell.length_a   1.000
_cell.length_b   1.000
_cell.length_c   1.000
_cell.angle_alpha   90.00
_cell.angle_beta   90.00
_cell.angle_gamma   90.00
#
_symmetry.space_group_name_H-M   'P 1'
#
loop_
_entity.id
_entity.type
_entity.pdbx_description
1 polymer ?
#
loop_
_entity_poly.entity_id
_entity_poly.type
_entity_poly.pdbx_seq_one_letter_code
_entity_poly.pdbx_strand_id
1 'polypeptide(L)'
;MDGSLRCPFCGSENLIWDFATGAIICASCGSVIDVIYEAEPPYHRLSYKKASVAEAVLYREKTRLSKQRLSLISMRTAMYTKIARRIRKNRVVNERALLAMLSGSQRRVRLIEHRIDELLRQRLNGDLAYLKRYLDIIDNDPVLSSRTFRGKVALAMMIHQLATRGSVDLKCIAKELEMSLTHLKRLEKLVLRRLRRLRV
;
A
#
# COMPACT_ATOMS: atom_id res chain seq x y z
N MET A 1 -22.67 47.93 18.05
CA MET A 1 -22.71 48.43 19.44
C MET A 1 -21.36 48.12 20.03
N ASP A 2 -20.50 49.13 20.04
CA ASP A 2 -19.11 49.04 20.47
C ASP A 2 -19.05 48.83 21.98
N GLY A 3 -18.65 47.63 22.41
CA GLY A 3 -18.41 47.34 23.81
C GLY A 3 -17.04 47.88 24.22
N SER A 4 -16.95 49.16 24.57
CA SER A 4 -15.73 49.69 25.19
C SER A 4 -15.60 49.13 26.62
N LEU A 5 -14.49 48.44 26.88
CA LEU A 5 -14.14 47.92 28.20
C LEU A 5 -13.87 49.09 29.15
N ARG A 6 -14.75 49.28 30.14
CA ARG A 6 -14.64 50.30 31.20
C ARG A 6 -14.44 49.64 32.55
N CYS A 7 -13.76 50.34 33.45
CA CYS A 7 -13.66 49.92 34.85
C CYS A 7 -15.08 49.87 35.46
N PRO A 8 -15.51 48.72 36.02
CA PRO A 8 -16.85 48.60 36.60
C PRO A 8 -17.03 49.40 37.89
N PHE A 9 -15.93 49.85 38.50
CA PHE A 9 -15.95 50.57 39.79
C PHE A 9 -15.97 52.09 39.63
N CYS A 10 -15.20 52.65 38.69
CA CYS A 10 -15.09 54.10 38.49
C CYS A 10 -15.49 54.59 37.09
N GLY A 11 -15.85 53.67 36.18
CA GLY A 11 -16.25 53.99 34.81
C GLY A 11 -15.11 54.43 33.88
N SER A 12 -13.87 54.49 34.36
CA SER A 12 -12.70 54.90 33.58
C SER A 12 -12.36 53.89 32.47
N GLU A 13 -11.94 54.40 31.32
CA GLU A 13 -11.42 53.62 30.19
C GLU A 13 -9.91 53.37 30.31
N ASN A 14 -9.25 53.93 31.33
CA ASN A 14 -7.81 53.81 31.51
C ASN A 14 -7.45 52.51 32.22
N LEU A 15 -7.41 51.42 31.45
CA LEU A 15 -7.07 50.08 31.91
C LEU A 15 -5.65 49.72 31.45
N ILE A 16 -4.82 49.29 32.40
CA ILE A 16 -3.44 48.87 32.16
C ILE A 16 -3.32 47.39 32.51
N TRP A 17 -2.62 46.64 31.68
CA TRP A 17 -2.24 45.27 31.99
C TRP A 17 -0.90 45.24 32.71
N ASP A 18 -0.88 44.69 33.92
CA ASP A 18 0.35 44.34 34.62
C ASP A 18 0.86 42.97 34.14
N PHE A 19 1.92 43.00 33.33
CA PHE A 19 2.56 41.80 32.81
C PHE A 19 3.24 40.95 33.90
N ALA A 20 3.58 41.52 35.06
CA ALA A 20 4.23 40.77 36.13
C ALA A 20 3.25 39.83 36.85
N THR A 21 1.98 40.24 36.97
CA THR A 21 0.94 39.49 37.70
C THR A 21 -0.14 38.92 36.80
N GLY A 22 -0.18 39.33 35.53
CA GLY A 22 -1.25 38.96 34.60
C GLY A 22 -2.55 39.74 34.84
N ALA A 23 -2.57 40.71 35.75
CA ALA A 23 -3.77 41.44 36.14
C ALA A 23 -4.08 42.63 35.22
N ILE A 24 -5.34 42.81 34.85
CA ILE A 24 -5.84 44.04 34.22
C ILE A 24 -6.28 44.98 35.36
N ILE A 25 -5.62 46.13 35.47
CA ILE A 25 -5.78 47.09 36.56
C ILE A 25 -6.30 48.41 36.00
N CYS A 26 -7.27 49.05 36.65
CA CYS A 26 -7.64 50.41 36.31
C CYS A 26 -6.59 51.40 36.85
N ALA A 27 -5.95 52.15 35.96
CA ALA A 27 -4.93 53.14 36.34
C ALA A 27 -5.52 54.34 37.09
N SER A 28 -6.83 54.59 36.97
CA SER A 28 -7.49 55.73 37.61
C SER A 28 -7.89 55.47 39.07
N CYS A 29 -8.23 54.23 39.43
CA CYS A 29 -8.69 53.91 40.79
C CYS A 29 -7.95 52.73 41.45
N GLY A 30 -7.00 52.11 40.75
CA GLY A 30 -6.20 50.98 41.26
C GLY A 30 -6.95 49.66 41.40
N SER A 31 -8.21 49.57 40.96
CA SER A 31 -8.98 48.33 41.04
C SER A 31 -8.49 47.29 40.04
N VAL A 32 -8.32 46.04 40.49
CA VAL A 32 -8.06 44.89 39.62
C VAL A 32 -9.39 44.44 39.01
N ILE A 33 -9.48 44.46 37.69
CA ILE A 33 -10.71 44.16 36.94
C ILE A 33 -10.79 42.69 36.60
N ASP A 34 -9.69 42.13 36.13
CA ASP A 34 -9.59 40.71 35.76
C ASP A 34 -8.14 40.24 35.83
N VAL A 35 -7.91 38.93 35.79
CA VAL A 35 -6.58 38.33 35.71
C VAL A 35 -6.54 37.44 34.48
N ILE A 36 -5.64 37.74 33.55
CA ILE A 36 -5.41 36.90 32.36
C ILE A 36 -4.72 35.62 32.83
N TYR A 37 -5.48 34.53 32.86
CA TYR A 37 -4.93 33.21 33.09
C TYR A 37 -4.25 32.72 31.82
N GLU A 38 -2.93 32.55 31.85
CA GLU A 38 -2.24 31.78 30.83
C GLU A 38 -2.57 30.30 31.08
N ALA A 39 -3.57 29.78 30.36
CA ALA A 39 -3.80 28.36 30.28
C ALA A 39 -2.62 27.76 29.52
N GLU A 40 -1.57 27.36 30.25
CA GLU A 40 -0.53 26.51 29.70
C GLU A 40 -1.25 25.35 29.00
N PRO A 41 -1.02 25.13 27.68
CA PRO A 41 -1.47 23.90 27.06
C PRO A 41 -0.87 22.75 27.89
N PRO A 42 -1.54 21.59 28.03
CA PRO A 42 -1.01 20.48 28.81
C PRO A 42 0.18 19.87 28.05
N TYR A 43 1.27 20.61 27.93
CA TYR A 43 2.56 20.03 27.68
C TYR A 43 2.81 19.13 28.89
N HIS A 44 2.85 17.83 28.62
CA HIS A 44 3.05 16.79 29.61
C HIS A 44 4.09 17.24 30.65
N ARG A 45 3.65 17.66 31.85
CA ARG A 45 4.48 17.48 33.03
C ARG A 45 4.70 15.98 33.08
N LEU A 46 5.86 15.54 32.60
CA LEU A 46 6.36 14.19 32.81
C LEU A 46 6.51 14.07 34.32
N SER A 47 5.40 13.73 34.99
CA SER A 47 5.43 13.19 36.33
C SER A 47 6.26 11.94 36.20
N TYR A 48 7.53 12.04 36.58
CA TYR A 48 8.40 10.90 36.78
C TYR A 48 7.85 10.12 37.98
N LYS A 49 6.72 9.45 37.81
CA LYS A 49 6.37 8.32 38.67
C LYS A 49 7.54 7.36 38.54
N LYS A 50 8.25 7.12 39.64
CA LYS A 50 9.26 6.06 39.70
C LYS A 50 8.55 4.78 39.30
N ALA A 51 8.78 4.34 38.07
CA ALA A 51 8.22 3.10 37.57
C ALA A 51 8.66 2.00 38.52
N SER A 52 7.72 1.17 38.95
CA SER A 52 8.07 -0.04 39.71
C SER A 52 9.04 -0.89 38.89
N VAL A 53 9.81 -1.75 39.57
CA VAL A 53 10.73 -2.69 38.87
C VAL A 53 9.97 -3.51 37.82
N ALA A 54 8.72 -3.91 38.13
CA ALA A 54 7.84 -4.63 37.20
C ALA A 54 7.50 -3.80 35.95
N GLU A 55 7.12 -2.52 36.11
CA GLU A 55 6.83 -1.62 34.99
C GLU A 55 8.07 -1.37 34.11
N ALA A 56 9.26 -1.23 34.72
CA ALA A 56 10.51 -1.06 33.99
C ALA A 56 10.87 -2.31 33.17
N VAL A 57 10.65 -3.51 33.71
CA VAL A 57 10.84 -4.78 33.00
C VAL A 57 9.86 -4.92 31.83
N LEU A 58 8.57 -4.64 32.05
CA LEU A 58 7.54 -4.67 31.00
C LEU A 58 7.82 -3.67 29.89
N TYR A 59 8.25 -2.45 30.25
CA TYR A 59 8.63 -1.43 29.28
C TYR A 59 9.82 -1.88 28.43
N ARG A 60 10.89 -2.41 29.05
CA ARG A 60 12.05 -2.95 28.32
C ARG A 60 11.65 -4.05 27.34
N GLU A 61 10.79 -4.97 27.76
CA GLU A 61 10.33 -6.06 26.90
C GLU A 61 9.48 -5.53 25.74
N LYS A 62 8.56 -4.60 26.01
CA LYS A 62 7.77 -3.91 24.97
C LYS A 62 8.67 -3.17 23.97
N THR A 63 9.70 -2.48 24.45
CA THR A 63 10.68 -1.79 23.61
C THR A 63 11.49 -2.79 22.77
N ARG A 64 11.90 -3.92 23.34
CA ARG A 64 12.60 -5.00 22.63
C ARG A 64 11.77 -5.54 21.47
N LEU A 65 10.52 -5.92 21.74
CA LEU A 65 9.58 -6.43 20.73
C LEU A 65 9.30 -5.37 19.65
N SER A 66 9.15 -4.12 20.05
CA SER A 66 8.93 -3.00 19.12
C SER A 66 10.13 -2.77 18.22
N LYS A 67 11.36 -2.82 18.75
CA LYS A 67 12.61 -2.75 17.96
C LYS A 67 12.71 -3.90 16.96
N GLN A 68 12.38 -5.12 17.39
CA GLN A 68 12.40 -6.29 16.52
C GLN A 68 11.39 -6.16 15.37
N ARG A 69 10.17 -5.71 15.67
CA ARG A 69 9.13 -5.42 14.66
C ARG A 69 9.56 -4.32 13.69
N LEU A 70 10.14 -3.23 14.19
CA LEU A 70 10.66 -2.13 13.37
C LEU A 70 11.79 -2.60 12.45
N SER A 71 12.69 -3.46 12.93
CA SER A 71 13.77 -4.04 12.13
C SER A 71 13.22 -4.84 10.94
N LEU A 72 12.22 -5.69 11.15
CA LEU A 72 11.57 -6.46 10.08
C LEU A 72 10.88 -5.56 9.05
N ILE A 73 10.15 -4.55 9.51
CA ILE A 73 9.49 -3.58 8.63
C ILE A 73 10.53 -2.81 7.82
N SER A 74 11.61 -2.35 8.46
CA SER A 74 12.71 -1.63 7.81
C SER A 74 13.41 -2.50 6.75
N MET A 75 13.67 -3.77 7.05
CA MET A 75 14.25 -4.70 6.09
C MET A 75 13.33 -4.92 4.88
N ARG A 76 12.03 -5.14 5.12
CA ARG A 76 11.03 -5.30 4.06
C ARG A 76 10.96 -4.07 3.16
N THR A 77 10.87 -2.87 3.73
CA THR A 77 10.78 -1.62 2.95
C THR A 77 12.07 -1.33 2.21
N ALA A 78 13.23 -1.56 2.81
CA ALA A 78 14.53 -1.42 2.14
C ALA A 78 14.66 -2.38 0.95
N MET A 79 14.24 -3.64 1.11
CA MET A 79 14.28 -4.61 0.02
C MET A 79 13.28 -4.28 -1.09
N TYR A 80 12.03 -3.94 -0.73
CA TYR A 80 11.00 -3.52 -1.68
C TYR A 80 11.47 -2.33 -2.52
N THR A 81 11.98 -1.27 -1.88
CA THR A 81 12.45 -0.06 -2.57
C THR A 81 13.65 -0.34 -3.46
N LYS A 82 14.60 -1.18 -3.01
CA LYS A 82 15.75 -1.60 -3.81
C LYS A 82 15.33 -2.32 -5.09
N ILE A 83 14.33 -3.21 -5.00
CA ILE A 83 13.79 -3.92 -6.16
C ILE A 83 13.02 -2.92 -7.04
N ALA A 84 12.07 -2.18 -6.48
CA ALA A 84 11.19 -1.26 -7.19
C ALA A 84 11.94 -0.23 -8.04
N ARG A 85 13.08 0.27 -7.56
CA ARG A 85 13.96 1.20 -8.31
C ARG A 85 14.48 0.64 -9.64
N ARG A 86 14.59 -0.69 -9.78
CA ARG A 86 15.14 -1.37 -10.96
C ARG A 86 14.07 -1.93 -11.89
N ILE A 87 12.79 -1.73 -11.54
CA ILE A 87 11.68 -2.31 -12.28
C ILE A 87 11.37 -1.49 -13.53
N ARG A 88 11.19 -2.18 -14.65
CA ARG A 88 10.77 -1.56 -15.93
C ARG A 88 9.30 -1.14 -15.88
N LYS A 89 8.89 -0.23 -16.77
CA LYS A 89 7.50 0.22 -16.93
C LYS A 89 6.51 -0.98 -16.96
N ASN A 90 5.37 -0.81 -16.28
CA ASN A 90 4.25 -1.77 -16.16
C ASN A 90 4.55 -3.07 -15.38
N ARG A 91 5.65 -3.14 -14.64
CA ARG A 91 5.95 -4.25 -13.74
C ARG A 91 5.80 -3.81 -12.29
N VAL A 92 5.45 -4.75 -11.42
CA VAL A 92 5.24 -4.51 -9.99
C VAL A 92 5.93 -5.60 -9.17
N VAL A 93 6.29 -5.28 -7.94
CA VAL A 93 6.79 -6.27 -6.97
C VAL A 93 5.60 -7.07 -6.48
N ASN A 94 5.65 -8.40 -6.62
CA ASN A 94 4.69 -9.27 -5.96
C ASN A 94 5.01 -9.29 -4.46
N GLU A 95 4.18 -8.58 -3.69
CA GLU A 95 4.37 -8.41 -2.25
C GLU A 95 4.21 -9.73 -1.48
N ARG A 96 3.25 -10.57 -1.89
CA ARG A 96 3.05 -11.90 -1.29
C ARG A 96 4.31 -12.76 -1.47
N ALA A 97 4.88 -12.73 -2.67
CA ALA A 97 6.12 -13.44 -2.98
C ALA A 97 7.33 -12.90 -2.20
N LEU A 98 7.42 -11.57 -2.04
CA LEU A 98 8.47 -10.94 -1.25
C LEU A 98 8.38 -11.36 0.22
N LEU A 99 7.17 -11.37 0.79
CA LEU A 99 6.94 -11.80 2.16
C LEU A 99 7.27 -13.29 2.36
N ALA A 100 6.85 -14.16 1.44
CA ALA A 100 7.16 -15.59 1.48
C ALA A 100 8.66 -15.89 1.40
N MET A 101 9.41 -15.04 0.69
CA MET A 101 10.87 -15.12 0.62
C MET A 101 11.51 -14.66 1.94
N LEU A 102 11.05 -13.54 2.49
CA LEU A 102 11.57 -12.98 3.76
C LEU A 102 11.25 -13.86 4.97
N SER A 103 10.10 -14.55 4.96
CA SER A 103 9.72 -15.51 6.00
C SER A 103 10.45 -16.86 5.89
N GLY A 104 11.21 -17.09 4.81
CA GLY A 104 11.87 -18.36 4.54
C GLY A 104 10.94 -19.50 4.09
N SER A 105 9.65 -19.23 3.91
CA SER A 105 8.65 -20.22 3.50
C SER A 105 8.89 -20.73 2.07
N GLN A 106 9.46 -19.90 1.19
CA GLN A 106 9.85 -20.30 -0.17
C GLN A 106 11.19 -19.68 -0.59
N ARG A 107 12.16 -20.52 -0.98
CA ARG A 107 13.50 -20.08 -1.42
C ARG A 107 13.55 -19.50 -2.84
N ARG A 108 12.64 -19.89 -3.73
CA ARG A 108 12.58 -19.41 -5.12
C ARG A 108 11.18 -18.90 -5.43
N VAL A 109 11.00 -17.58 -5.40
CA VAL A 109 9.72 -16.95 -5.74
C VAL A 109 9.93 -15.91 -6.84
N ARG A 110 8.99 -15.84 -7.79
CA ARG A 110 8.96 -14.77 -8.78
C ARG A 110 8.50 -13.49 -8.09
N LEU A 111 9.45 -12.57 -7.86
CA LEU A 111 9.19 -11.30 -7.20
C LEU A 111 8.63 -10.22 -8.12
N ILE A 112 8.73 -10.39 -9.44
CA ILE A 112 8.32 -9.37 -10.41
C ILE A 112 7.20 -9.91 -11.29
N GLU A 113 6.10 -9.19 -11.31
CA GLU A 113 4.90 -9.49 -12.10
C GLU A 113 4.50 -8.28 -12.96
N HIS A 114 3.56 -8.46 -13.88
CA HIS A 114 2.96 -7.31 -14.56
C HIS A 114 1.86 -6.68 -13.71
N ARG A 115 1.66 -5.38 -13.86
CA ARG A 115 0.62 -4.61 -13.15
C ARG A 115 -0.80 -5.20 -13.27
N ILE A 116 -1.10 -5.85 -14.39
CA ILE A 116 -2.43 -6.42 -14.65
C ILE A 116 -2.59 -7.86 -14.15
N ASP A 117 -1.51 -8.51 -13.69
CA ASP A 117 -1.57 -9.95 -13.37
C ASP A 117 -2.57 -10.22 -12.24
N GLU A 118 -2.64 -9.35 -11.22
CA GLU A 118 -3.64 -9.48 -10.14
C GLU A 118 -5.07 -9.27 -10.65
N LEU A 119 -5.30 -8.26 -11.51
CA LEU A 119 -6.60 -8.03 -12.13
C LEU A 119 -7.04 -9.24 -12.97
N LEU A 120 -6.12 -9.83 -13.74
CA LEU A 120 -6.40 -11.04 -14.52
C LEU A 120 -6.74 -12.23 -13.61
N ARG A 121 -6.06 -12.40 -12.47
CA ARG A 121 -6.40 -13.45 -11.48
C ARG A 121 -7.82 -13.27 -10.94
N GLN A 122 -8.22 -12.03 -10.63
CA GLN A 122 -9.57 -11.72 -10.18
C GLN A 122 -10.60 -12.05 -11.28
N ARG A 123 -10.35 -11.63 -12.52
CA ARG A 123 -11.24 -11.89 -13.64
C ARG A 123 -11.35 -13.36 -14.02
N LEU A 124 -10.28 -14.14 -13.86
CA LEU A 124 -10.34 -15.60 -14.02
C LEU A 124 -11.27 -16.28 -13.00
N ASN A 125 -11.53 -15.64 -11.85
CA ASN A 125 -12.51 -16.14 -10.88
C ASN A 125 -13.93 -15.61 -11.12
N GLY A 126 -14.10 -14.63 -12.00
CA GLY A 126 -15.39 -14.10 -12.44
C GLY A 126 -15.61 -14.34 -13.93
N ASP A 127 -15.65 -13.27 -14.71
CA ASP A 127 -16.03 -13.26 -16.15
C ASP A 127 -15.24 -14.22 -17.03
N LEU A 128 -13.96 -14.48 -16.71
CA LEU A 128 -13.07 -15.33 -17.49
C LEU A 128 -12.96 -16.76 -16.92
N ALA A 129 -13.88 -17.18 -16.04
CA ALA A 129 -13.86 -18.51 -15.44
C ALA A 129 -13.89 -19.65 -16.47
N TYR A 130 -14.52 -19.43 -17.63
CA TYR A 130 -14.54 -20.38 -18.74
C TYR A 130 -13.13 -20.70 -19.29
N LEU A 131 -12.12 -19.87 -19.01
CA LEU A 131 -10.74 -20.11 -19.41
C LEU A 131 -10.03 -21.15 -18.53
N LYS A 132 -10.54 -21.47 -17.34
CA LYS A 132 -9.88 -22.41 -16.40
C LYS A 132 -9.59 -23.76 -17.04
N ARG A 133 -10.57 -24.35 -17.74
CA ARG A 133 -10.39 -25.61 -18.46
C ARG A 133 -9.23 -25.59 -19.47
N TYR A 134 -9.01 -24.46 -20.13
CA TYR A 134 -7.92 -24.32 -21.10
C TYR A 134 -6.58 -24.08 -20.41
N LEU A 135 -6.57 -23.38 -19.28
CA LEU A 135 -5.38 -23.24 -18.44
C LEU A 135 -4.91 -24.60 -17.91
N ASP A 136 -5.82 -25.47 -17.50
CA ASP A 136 -5.49 -26.83 -17.05
C ASP A 136 -4.85 -27.65 -18.19
N ILE A 137 -5.37 -27.54 -19.41
CA ILE A 137 -4.75 -28.17 -20.61
C ILE A 137 -3.35 -27.61 -20.85
N ILE A 138 -3.16 -26.29 -20.70
CA ILE A 138 -1.87 -25.62 -20.90
C ILE A 138 -0.85 -26.04 -19.84
N ASP A 139 -1.27 -26.19 -18.59
CA ASP A 139 -0.41 -26.56 -17.48
C ASP A 139 0.06 -28.02 -17.57
N ASN A 140 -0.75 -28.89 -18.17
CA ASN A 140 -0.37 -30.28 -18.46
C ASN A 140 0.54 -30.43 -19.70
N ASP A 141 0.69 -29.40 -20.53
CA ASP A 141 1.61 -29.44 -21.68
C ASP A 141 3.02 -28.94 -21.28
N PRO A 142 4.09 -29.75 -21.46
CA PRO A 142 5.44 -29.36 -21.05
C PRO A 142 5.99 -28.09 -21.72
N VAL A 143 5.53 -27.77 -22.94
CA VAL A 143 6.01 -26.63 -23.72
C VAL A 143 5.21 -25.36 -23.37
N LEU A 144 3.90 -25.48 -23.16
CA LEU A 144 3.02 -24.36 -22.86
C LEU A 144 3.06 -23.97 -21.37
N SER A 145 3.23 -24.93 -20.46
CA SER A 145 3.28 -24.71 -19.01
C SER A 145 4.46 -23.82 -18.57
N SER A 146 5.54 -23.77 -19.36
CA SER A 146 6.71 -22.95 -19.07
C SER A 146 6.48 -21.44 -19.30
N ARG A 147 5.33 -21.05 -19.89
CA ARG A 147 5.04 -19.64 -20.22
C ARG A 147 4.69 -18.84 -18.97
N THR A 148 4.82 -17.51 -19.08
CA THR A 148 4.39 -16.59 -18.01
C THR A 148 2.88 -16.67 -17.81
N PHE A 149 2.37 -16.26 -16.64
CA PHE A 149 0.94 -16.26 -16.34
C PHE A 149 0.11 -15.58 -17.45
N ARG A 150 0.45 -14.34 -17.83
CA ARG A 150 -0.16 -13.65 -18.99
C ARG A 150 -0.04 -14.42 -20.30
N GLY A 151 1.09 -15.10 -20.52
CA GLY A 151 1.28 -15.96 -21.69
C GLY A 151 0.29 -17.13 -21.69
N LYS A 152 0.11 -17.82 -20.54
CA LYS A 152 -0.86 -18.90 -20.40
C LYS A 152 -2.30 -18.40 -20.59
N VAL A 153 -2.65 -17.25 -20.03
CA VAL A 153 -3.96 -16.63 -20.26
C VAL A 153 -4.17 -16.29 -21.74
N ALA A 154 -3.15 -15.73 -22.42
CA ALA A 154 -3.21 -15.47 -23.86
C ALA A 154 -3.45 -16.75 -24.66
N LEU A 155 -2.69 -17.81 -24.35
CA LEU A 155 -2.84 -19.12 -24.98
C LEU A 155 -4.25 -19.68 -24.74
N ALA A 156 -4.78 -19.57 -23.53
CA ALA A 156 -6.13 -20.04 -23.19
C ALA A 156 -7.20 -19.29 -24.02
N MET A 157 -7.08 -17.97 -24.14
CA MET A 157 -7.96 -17.16 -24.99
C MET A 157 -7.85 -17.55 -26.46
N MET A 158 -6.65 -17.79 -26.97
CA MET A 158 -6.42 -18.23 -28.36
C MET A 158 -7.06 -19.59 -28.63
N ILE A 159 -6.86 -20.57 -27.73
CA ILE A 159 -7.45 -21.91 -27.87
C ILE A 159 -8.98 -21.82 -27.82
N HIS A 160 -9.53 -21.00 -26.92
CA HIS A 160 -10.97 -20.77 -26.85
C HIS A 160 -11.54 -20.17 -28.15
N GLN A 161 -10.89 -19.13 -28.69
CA GLN A 161 -11.32 -18.50 -29.95
C GLN A 161 -11.19 -19.45 -31.14
N LEU A 162 -10.13 -20.25 -31.23
CA LEU A 162 -9.98 -21.29 -32.25
C LEU A 162 -11.09 -22.34 -32.16
N ALA A 163 -11.48 -22.75 -30.95
CA ALA A 163 -12.51 -23.75 -30.74
C ALA A 163 -13.93 -23.23 -31.07
N THR A 164 -14.18 -21.93 -30.87
CA THR A 164 -15.52 -21.33 -31.03
C THR A 164 -15.73 -20.67 -32.39
N ARG A 165 -14.70 -20.03 -32.95
CA ARG A 165 -14.78 -19.19 -34.15
C ARG A 165 -13.85 -19.65 -35.28
N GLY A 166 -12.99 -20.65 -35.05
CA GLY A 166 -12.01 -21.13 -36.03
C GLY A 166 -10.86 -20.16 -36.34
N SER A 167 -10.86 -18.96 -35.75
CA SER A 167 -9.85 -17.91 -35.98
C SER A 167 -9.52 -17.17 -34.69
N VAL A 168 -8.34 -16.54 -34.63
CA VAL A 168 -7.84 -15.79 -33.47
C VAL A 168 -7.83 -14.30 -33.75
N ASP A 169 -8.47 -13.52 -32.90
CA ASP A 169 -8.36 -12.07 -32.90
C ASP A 169 -7.24 -11.62 -31.95
N LEU A 170 -6.04 -11.48 -32.52
CA LEU A 170 -4.86 -11.03 -31.79
C LEU A 170 -4.97 -9.59 -31.28
N LYS A 171 -5.76 -8.73 -31.94
CA LYS A 171 -5.89 -7.32 -31.54
C LYS A 171 -6.71 -7.21 -30.25
N CYS A 172 -7.81 -7.95 -30.17
CA CYS A 172 -8.62 -8.05 -28.97
C CYS A 172 -7.77 -8.56 -27.79
N ILE A 173 -7.03 -9.66 -27.98
CA ILE A 173 -6.17 -10.24 -26.94
C ILE A 173 -5.03 -9.29 -26.54
N ALA A 174 -4.46 -8.55 -27.49
CA ALA A 174 -3.41 -7.57 -27.21
C ALA A 174 -3.88 -6.46 -26.28
N LYS A 175 -5.08 -5.93 -26.53
CA LYS A 175 -5.70 -4.89 -25.72
C LYS A 175 -6.01 -5.42 -24.32
N GLU A 176 -6.64 -6.60 -24.25
CA GLU A 176 -7.04 -7.24 -23.00
C GLU A 176 -5.87 -7.53 -22.07
N LEU A 177 -4.77 -8.03 -22.65
CA LEU A 177 -3.62 -8.49 -21.88
C LEU A 177 -2.48 -7.48 -21.86
N GLU A 178 -2.63 -6.28 -22.43
CA GLU A 178 -1.57 -5.28 -22.63
C GLU A 178 -0.27 -5.88 -23.22
N MET A 179 -0.41 -6.79 -24.19
CA MET A 179 0.71 -7.52 -24.81
C MET A 179 1.04 -6.97 -26.20
N SER A 180 2.32 -7.04 -26.59
CA SER A 180 2.71 -6.70 -27.95
C SER A 180 2.17 -7.73 -28.94
N LEU A 181 1.70 -7.26 -30.10
CA LEU A 181 1.23 -8.14 -31.18
C LEU A 181 2.32 -9.10 -31.67
N THR A 182 3.59 -8.68 -31.63
CA THR A 182 4.73 -9.53 -32.00
C THR A 182 4.88 -10.73 -31.07
N HIS A 183 4.66 -10.55 -29.77
CA HIS A 183 4.68 -11.66 -28.80
C HIS A 183 3.47 -12.57 -29.04
N LEU A 184 2.28 -12.01 -29.22
CA LEU A 184 1.08 -12.81 -29.47
C LEU A 184 1.18 -13.64 -30.74
N LYS A 185 1.72 -13.09 -31.84
CA LYS A 185 2.01 -13.85 -33.07
C LYS A 185 2.95 -15.04 -32.83
N ARG A 186 3.93 -14.90 -31.93
CA ARG A 186 4.82 -16.02 -31.56
C ARG A 186 4.07 -17.10 -30.77
N LEU A 187 3.18 -16.70 -29.87
CA LEU A 187 2.35 -17.64 -29.10
C LEU A 187 1.33 -18.36 -29.99
N GLU A 188 0.71 -17.66 -30.92
CA GLU A 188 -0.20 -18.24 -31.90
C GLU A 188 0.51 -19.31 -32.75
N LYS A 189 1.69 -18.99 -33.32
CA LYS A 189 2.51 -19.97 -34.04
C LYS A 189 2.85 -21.20 -33.18
N LEU A 190 3.14 -20.99 -31.90
CA LEU A 190 3.45 -22.06 -30.96
C LEU A 190 2.23 -22.98 -30.75
N VAL A 191 1.05 -22.42 -30.48
CA VAL A 191 -0.20 -23.18 -30.29
C VAL A 191 -0.58 -23.94 -31.54
N LEU A 192 -0.59 -23.27 -32.70
CA LEU A 192 -0.95 -23.90 -33.95
C LEU A 192 -0.01 -25.07 -34.29
N ARG A 193 1.29 -24.91 -34.06
CA ARG A 193 2.26 -26.00 -34.23
C ARG A 193 1.98 -27.17 -33.27
N ARG A 194 1.60 -26.87 -32.02
CA ARG A 194 1.33 -27.89 -31.01
C ARG A 194 0.03 -28.65 -31.29
N LEU A 195 -1.04 -27.94 -31.65
CA LEU A 195 -2.33 -28.53 -32.01
C LEU A 195 -2.24 -29.44 -33.23
N ARG A 196 -1.44 -29.07 -34.26
CA ARG A 196 -1.20 -29.96 -35.41
C ARG A 196 -0.56 -31.28 -35.02
N ARG A 197 0.38 -31.26 -34.06
CA ARG A 197 1.04 -32.48 -33.57
C ARG A 197 0.13 -33.38 -32.73
N LEU A 198 -0.99 -32.86 -32.23
CA LEU A 198 -1.97 -33.64 -31.45
C LEU A 198 -3.09 -34.22 -32.32
N ARG A 199 -3.22 -33.76 -33.58
CA ARG A 199 -4.17 -34.29 -34.57
C ARG A 199 -3.57 -35.36 -35.49
N VAL A 200 -2.28 -35.64 -35.33
CA VAL A 200 -1.58 -36.79 -35.94
C VAL A 200 -1.47 -37.85 -34.86
#